data_AF-A0A928WTL3-F1
#
_entry.id   AF-A0A928WTL3-F1
#
_cell.length_a   1.000
_cell.length_b   1.000
_cell.length_c   1.000
_cell.angle_alpha   90.00
_cell.angle_beta   90.00
_cell.angle_gamma   90.00
#
_symmetry.space_group_name_H-M   'P 1'
#
loop_
_entity.id
_entity.type
_entity.pdbx_description
1 polymer ?
#
loop_
_entity_poly.entity_id
_entity_poly.type
_entity_poly.pdbx_seq_one_letter_code
_entity_poly.pdbx_strand_id
1 'polypeptide(L)'
;MTYAITEDCIGCQRCLPACPTNAIEPNGDSFSINTDLCNNCQGFHSVPQCWSVCPTNSGCVSLSPESTAFTFSRALETSTDYWQAWQANYDYRISKLRDSAQSGYWHDWFDTYSQTLQKLQAHPKKTENVPLVP
;
A
#
# COMPACT_ATOMS: atom_id res chain seq x y z
N MET A 1 6.53 22.35 1.43
CA MET A 1 6.61 20.87 1.47
C MET A 1 6.82 20.41 0.05
N THR A 2 7.64 19.40 -0.18
CA THR A 2 7.92 18.89 -1.52
C THR A 2 7.82 17.38 -1.44
N TYR A 3 7.28 16.71 -2.46
CA TYR A 3 7.18 15.24 -2.47
C TYR A 3 8.33 14.65 -3.28
N ALA A 4 8.80 13.47 -2.87
CA ALA A 4 9.79 12.70 -3.59
C ALA A 4 9.37 11.24 -3.71
N ILE A 5 9.78 10.62 -4.81
CA ILE A 5 9.68 9.18 -5.00
C ILE A 5 10.88 8.52 -4.32
N THR A 6 10.63 7.46 -3.57
CA THR A 6 11.66 6.71 -2.84
C THR A 6 12.03 5.42 -3.56
N GLU A 7 12.99 4.69 -3.00
CA GLU A 7 13.37 3.33 -3.42
C GLU A 7 12.26 2.27 -3.23
N ASP A 8 11.23 2.56 -2.42
CA ASP A 8 10.05 1.68 -2.26
C ASP A 8 9.06 1.77 -3.44
N CYS A 9 9.43 2.49 -4.50
CA CYS A 9 8.63 2.60 -5.72
C CYS A 9 8.78 1.35 -6.58
N ILE A 10 7.65 0.68 -6.83
CA ILE A 10 7.58 -0.57 -7.60
C ILE A 10 7.21 -0.38 -9.09
N GLY A 11 7.36 0.84 -9.63
CA GLY A 11 7.10 1.10 -11.05
C GLY A 11 5.64 0.96 -11.51
N CYS A 12 4.67 0.92 -10.58
CA CYS A 12 3.27 0.56 -10.89
C CYS A 12 2.43 1.62 -11.65
N GLN A 13 3.00 2.79 -11.96
CA GLN A 13 2.40 3.88 -12.77
C GLN A 13 1.12 4.54 -12.23
N ARG A 14 0.61 4.15 -11.06
CA ARG A 14 -0.66 4.69 -10.52
C ARG A 14 -0.63 6.19 -10.23
N CYS A 15 0.54 6.74 -9.91
CA CYS A 15 0.70 8.15 -9.58
C CYS A 15 0.66 9.07 -10.81
N LEU A 16 0.98 8.56 -12.01
CA LEU A 16 1.00 9.34 -13.26
C LEU A 16 -0.35 10.01 -13.57
N PRO A 17 -1.48 9.28 -13.71
CA PRO A 17 -2.77 9.90 -14.00
C PRO A 17 -3.35 10.68 -12.80
N ALA A 18 -2.78 10.50 -11.60
CA ALA A 18 -3.26 11.15 -10.39
C ALA A 18 -2.63 12.54 -10.16
N CYS A 19 -1.50 12.85 -10.81
CA CYS A 19 -0.81 14.12 -10.65
C CYS A 19 -1.46 15.22 -11.52
N PRO A 20 -2.09 16.26 -10.94
CA PRO A 20 -2.81 17.27 -11.73
C PRO A 20 -1.89 18.18 -12.55
N THR A 21 -0.62 18.32 -12.16
CA THR A 21 0.36 19.17 -12.84
C THR A 21 1.32 18.38 -13.74
N ASN A 22 1.12 17.07 -13.89
CA ASN A 22 2.03 16.18 -14.62
C ASN A 22 3.49 16.28 -14.16
N ALA A 23 3.72 16.50 -12.86
CA ALA A 23 5.06 16.65 -12.29
C ALA A 23 5.82 15.31 -12.14
N ILE A 24 5.21 14.16 -12.46
CA ILE A 24 5.82 12.84 -12.28
C ILE A 24 6.36 12.34 -13.61
N GLU A 25 7.66 12.02 -13.63
CA GLU A 25 8.38 11.61 -14.83
C GLU A 25 9.00 10.22 -14.64
N PRO A 26 9.12 9.40 -15.71
CA PRO A 26 9.77 8.10 -15.63
C PRO A 26 11.28 8.23 -15.37
N ASN A 27 11.81 7.39 -14.49
CA ASN A 27 13.24 7.35 -14.14
C ASN A 27 13.71 5.90 -13.99
N GLY A 28 14.05 5.27 -15.13
CA GLY A 28 14.40 3.85 -15.16
C GLY A 28 13.21 2.96 -14.77
N ASP A 29 13.40 2.10 -13.77
CA ASP A 29 12.36 1.21 -13.24
C ASP A 29 11.44 1.89 -12.21
N SER A 30 11.73 3.15 -11.85
CA SER A 30 10.94 3.96 -10.90
C SER A 30 10.49 5.28 -11.53
N PHE A 31 10.07 6.22 -10.68
CA PHE A 31 9.60 7.55 -11.09
C PHE A 31 10.38 8.62 -10.34
N SER A 32 10.37 9.84 -10.85
CA SER A 32 10.87 11.04 -10.18
C SER A 32 9.79 12.12 -10.17
N ILE A 33 9.88 13.06 -9.23
CA ILE A 33 9.01 14.24 -9.18
C ILE A 33 9.84 15.44 -9.58
N ASN A 34 9.40 16.12 -10.63
CA ASN A 34 9.89 17.42 -11.04
C ASN A 34 9.43 18.49 -10.03
N THR A 35 10.37 19.04 -9.27
CA THR A 35 10.08 20.00 -8.20
C THR A 35 9.51 21.33 -8.69
N ASP A 36 9.81 21.70 -9.94
CA ASP A 36 9.36 22.96 -10.53
C ASP A 36 7.90 22.89 -10.95
N LEU A 37 7.40 21.68 -11.25
CA LEU A 37 6.00 21.43 -11.62
C LEU A 37 5.14 21.00 -10.43
N CYS A 38 5.75 20.45 -9.38
CA CYS A 38 5.03 19.95 -8.22
C CYS A 38 4.52 21.11 -7.36
N ASN A 39 3.20 21.33 -7.35
CA ASN A 39 2.56 22.35 -6.54
C ASN A 39 1.89 21.81 -5.26
N ASN A 40 2.25 20.59 -4.83
CA ASN A 40 1.59 19.89 -3.72
C ASN A 40 0.08 19.68 -3.90
N CYS A 41 -0.38 19.52 -5.14
CA CYS A 41 -1.81 19.41 -5.49
C CYS A 41 -2.65 20.64 -5.10
N GLN A 42 -2.02 21.78 -4.77
CA GLN A 42 -2.73 23.00 -4.38
C GLN A 42 -3.64 23.49 -5.51
N GLY A 43 -4.87 23.86 -5.17
CA GLY A 43 -5.90 24.27 -6.14
C GLY A 43 -6.62 23.11 -6.85
N PHE A 44 -6.22 21.85 -6.60
CA PHE A 44 -6.86 20.66 -7.19
C PHE A 44 -7.42 19.75 -6.09
N HIS A 45 -6.60 19.37 -5.12
CA HIS A 45 -6.96 18.45 -4.05
C HIS A 45 -6.41 18.90 -2.70
N SER A 46 -7.11 18.56 -1.62
CA SER A 46 -6.64 18.81 -0.24
C SER A 46 -5.58 17.82 0.23
N VAL A 47 -5.38 16.71 -0.50
CA VAL A 47 -4.46 15.62 -0.17
C VAL A 47 -3.55 15.35 -1.38
N PRO A 48 -2.24 15.09 -1.18
CA PRO A 48 -1.32 14.71 -2.24
C PRO A 48 -1.73 13.41 -2.94
N GLN A 49 -2.14 13.52 -4.21
CA GLN A 49 -2.66 12.37 -4.94
C GLN A 49 -1.59 11.29 -5.21
N CYS A 50 -0.32 11.65 -5.43
CA CYS A 50 0.76 10.68 -5.63
C CYS A 50 0.89 9.71 -4.44
N TRP A 51 0.67 10.20 -3.22
CA TRP A 51 0.77 9.43 -1.99
C TRP A 51 -0.48 8.60 -1.77
N SER A 52 -1.67 9.20 -1.95
CA SER A 52 -2.96 8.51 -1.76
C SER A 52 -3.18 7.31 -2.68
N VAL A 53 -2.60 7.31 -3.89
CA VAL A 53 -2.74 6.20 -4.84
C VAL A 53 -1.58 5.20 -4.78
N CYS A 54 -0.56 5.47 -3.95
CA CYS A 54 0.64 4.64 -3.86
C CYS A 54 0.32 3.32 -3.15
N PRO A 55 0.45 2.16 -3.81
CA PRO A 55 0.09 0.88 -3.20
C PRO A 55 1.06 0.44 -2.09
N THR A 56 2.28 0.96 -2.08
CA THR A 56 3.29 0.66 -1.05
C THR A 56 3.25 1.63 0.12
N ASN A 57 2.46 2.72 0.05
CA ASN A 57 2.40 3.85 0.99
C ASN A 57 3.72 4.61 1.23
N SER A 58 4.86 4.02 0.88
CA SER A 58 6.20 4.58 1.07
C SER A 58 6.86 5.05 -0.23
N GLY A 59 6.25 4.76 -1.39
CA GLY A 59 6.82 5.10 -2.70
C GLY A 59 6.76 6.59 -3.08
N CYS A 60 5.85 7.40 -2.51
CA CYS A 60 5.82 8.87 -2.65
C CYS A 60 5.73 9.48 -1.24
N VAL A 61 6.73 10.22 -0.78
CA VAL A 61 6.78 10.75 0.60
C VAL A 61 7.05 12.25 0.62
N SER A 62 6.62 12.93 1.69
CA SER A 62 6.94 14.34 1.89
C SER A 62 8.39 14.50 2.34
N LEU A 63 9.17 15.27 1.59
CA LEU A 63 10.43 15.86 2.01
C LEU A 63 10.12 17.05 2.93
N SER A 64 10.05 16.79 4.23
CA SER A 64 10.17 17.86 5.23
C SER A 64 11.53 17.70 5.91
N PRO A 65 12.22 18.79 6.28
CA PRO A 65 13.49 18.69 7.02
C PRO A 65 13.37 18.01 8.39
N GLU A 66 12.14 17.71 8.82
CA GLU A 66 11.79 16.98 10.04
C GLU A 66 11.43 15.50 9.77
N SER A 67 11.41 15.05 8.51
CA SER A 67 11.11 13.65 8.15
C SER A 67 12.32 12.72 8.05
N THR A 68 13.55 13.20 8.27
CA THR A 68 14.73 12.33 8.42
C THR A 68 14.91 11.76 9.82
N ALA A 69 14.04 12.13 10.75
CA ALA A 69 14.00 11.53 12.08
C ALA A 69 12.55 11.24 12.47
N PHE A 70 12.03 10.08 12.04
CA PHE A 70 10.89 9.45 12.72
C PHE A 70 11.38 8.92 14.08
N THR A 71 11.82 9.83 14.95
CA THR A 71 12.04 9.55 16.36
C THR A 71 10.68 9.75 17.02
N PHE A 72 10.09 8.64 17.46
CA PHE A 72 8.93 8.60 18.35
C PHE A 72 9.24 9.33 19.66
N SER A 73 9.25 10.66 19.66
CA SER A 73 9.25 11.43 20.90
C SER A 73 8.87 12.88 20.66
N ARG A 74 7.65 13.18 21.13
CA ARG A 74 7.25 14.46 21.73
C ARG A 74 6.87 15.58 20.77
N ALA A 75 5.67 15.44 20.21
CA ALA A 75 4.75 16.56 20.03
C ALA A 75 3.36 16.20 20.58
N LEU A 76 3.32 15.64 21.81
CA LEU A 76 2.14 15.75 22.65
C LEU A 76 2.22 17.14 23.27
N GLU A 77 1.74 18.15 22.56
CA GLU A 77 1.22 19.41 23.09
C GLU A 77 0.95 20.32 21.88
N THR A 78 -0.32 20.53 21.57
CA THR A 78 -0.85 21.52 20.59
C THR A 78 -0.72 21.17 19.11
N SER A 79 -1.57 20.26 18.62
CA SER A 79 -1.92 20.24 17.21
C SER A 79 -3.39 19.86 17.06
N THR A 80 -4.18 20.83 16.60
CA THR A 80 -5.58 20.73 16.21
C THR A 80 -5.73 20.05 14.84
N ASP A 81 -4.78 19.20 14.43
CA ASP A 81 -4.75 18.61 13.11
C ASP A 81 -5.37 17.20 13.13
N TYR A 82 -6.59 17.12 12.60
CA TYR A 82 -7.35 15.88 12.42
C TYR A 82 -6.53 14.76 11.79
N TRP A 83 -5.64 15.10 10.85
CA TRP A 83 -4.84 14.11 10.13
C TRP A 83 -3.80 13.42 11.01
N GLN A 84 -3.25 14.11 12.00
CA GLN A 84 -2.31 13.50 12.93
C GLN A 84 -3.02 12.52 13.87
N ALA A 85 -4.22 12.88 14.34
CA ALA A 85 -5.05 12.00 15.17
C ALA A 85 -5.52 10.77 14.37
N TRP A 86 -5.90 10.97 13.11
CA TRP A 86 -6.27 9.88 12.22
C TRP A 86 -5.10 8.94 11.96
N GLN A 87 -3.92 9.48 11.65
CA GLN A 87 -2.70 8.69 11.38
C GLN A 87 -2.34 7.83 12.59
N ALA A 88 -2.38 8.40 13.80
CA ALA A 88 -2.12 7.66 15.03
C ALA A 88 -3.12 6.51 15.25
N ASN A 89 -4.40 6.73 14.97
CA ASN A 89 -5.42 5.68 15.06
C ASN A 89 -5.22 4.62 13.97
N TYR A 90 -4.90 5.02 12.74
CA TYR A 90 -4.58 4.10 11.65
C TYR A 90 -3.41 3.19 12.01
N ASP A 91 -2.30 3.77 12.48
CA ASP A 91 -1.09 3.04 12.86
C ASP A 91 -1.35 2.08 14.04
N TYR A 92 -2.15 2.49 15.03
CA TYR A 92 -2.58 1.61 16.13
C TYR A 92 -3.41 0.42 15.64
N ARG A 93 -4.31 0.65 14.67
CA ARG A 93 -5.12 -0.43 14.10
C ARG A 93 -4.25 -1.38 13.26
N ILE A 94 -3.30 -0.84 12.49
CA ILE A 94 -2.36 -1.65 11.72
C ILE A 94 -1.44 -2.47 12.62
N SER A 95 -0.93 -1.92 13.74
CA SER A 95 -0.11 -2.70 14.67
C SER A 95 -0.92 -3.84 15.30
N LYS A 96 -2.15 -3.57 15.74
CA LYS A 96 -3.05 -4.62 16.23
C LYS A 96 -3.37 -5.67 15.17
N LEU A 97 -3.55 -5.28 13.92
CA LEU A 97 -3.79 -6.21 12.83
C LEU A 97 -2.54 -7.04 12.52
N ARG A 98 -1.35 -6.44 12.52
CA ARG A 98 -0.08 -7.15 12.32
C ARG A 98 0.20 -8.13 13.45
N ASP A 99 -0.06 -7.75 14.70
CA ASP A 99 0.05 -8.63 15.86
C ASP A 99 -0.99 -9.77 15.79
N SER A 100 -2.19 -9.50 15.27
CA SER A 100 -3.22 -10.53 15.06
C SER A 100 -2.94 -11.45 13.86
N ALA A 101 -2.23 -10.96 12.84
CA ALA A 101 -1.76 -11.72 11.68
C ALA A 101 -0.64 -12.69 12.05
N GLN A 102 -0.07 -12.55 13.25
CA GLN A 102 0.81 -13.53 13.88
C GLN A 102 0.06 -14.71 14.50
N SER A 103 -1.27 -14.76 14.44
CA SER A 103 -2.01 -15.99 14.73
C SER A 103 -1.69 -17.02 13.65
N GLY A 104 -1.13 -18.16 14.07
CA GLY A 104 -0.83 -19.31 13.18
C GLY A 104 -2.05 -19.84 12.42
N TYR A 105 -3.26 -19.41 12.80
CA TYR A 105 -4.54 -19.79 12.19
C TYR A 105 -4.52 -19.81 10.66
N TRP A 106 -4.05 -18.73 10.02
CA TRP A 106 -4.06 -18.65 8.56
C TRP A 106 -3.04 -19.60 7.91
N HIS A 107 -1.89 -19.80 8.56
CA HIS A 107 -0.89 -20.77 8.10
C HIS A 107 -1.41 -22.20 8.27
N ASP A 108 -1.93 -22.55 9.44
CA ASP A 108 -2.48 -23.88 9.75
C ASP A 108 -3.68 -24.23 8.84
N TRP A 109 -4.57 -23.27 8.59
CA TRP A 109 -5.70 -23.45 7.68
C TRP A 109 -5.25 -23.68 6.25
N PHE A 110 -4.30 -22.88 5.74
CA PHE A 110 -3.80 -23.01 4.37
C PHE A 110 -3.08 -24.33 4.15
N ASP A 111 -2.27 -24.76 5.12
CA ASP A 111 -1.60 -26.07 5.10
C ASP A 111 -2.60 -27.22 5.09
N THR A 112 -3.63 -27.16 5.94
CA THR A 112 -4.68 -28.18 6.00
C THR A 112 -5.47 -28.26 4.69
N TYR A 113 -5.84 -27.11 4.12
CA TYR A 113 -6.58 -27.04 2.87
C TYR A 113 -5.77 -27.59 1.70
N SER A 114 -4.52 -27.15 1.54
CA SER A 114 -3.64 -27.56 0.44
C SER A 114 -3.35 -29.07 0.48
N GLN A 115 -3.09 -29.65 1.65
CA GLN A 115 -2.94 -31.10 1.82
C GLN A 115 -4.21 -31.87 1.45
N THR A 116 -5.38 -31.35 1.82
CA THR A 116 -6.67 -31.98 1.47
C THR A 116 -6.89 -31.95 -0.04
N LEU A 117 -6.57 -30.82 -0.69
CA LEU A 117 -6.68 -30.67 -2.14
C LEU A 117 -5.78 -31.66 -2.88
N GLN A 118 -4.53 -31.83 -2.43
CA GLN A 118 -3.60 -32.83 -2.98
C GLN A 118 -4.15 -34.24 -2.87
N LYS A 119 -4.73 -34.62 -1.72
CA LYS A 119 -5.36 -35.95 -1.52
C LYS A 119 -6.54 -36.16 -2.47
N LEU A 120 -7.38 -35.13 -2.65
CA LEU A 120 -8.51 -35.20 -3.57
C LEU A 120 -8.08 -35.29 -5.03
N GLN A 121 -6.96 -34.68 -5.41
CA GLN A 121 -6.38 -34.75 -6.75
C GLN A 121 -5.63 -36.07 -7.00
N ALA A 122 -5.06 -36.68 -5.96
CA ALA A 122 -4.35 -37.95 -6.04
C ALA A 122 -5.28 -39.17 -6.21
N HIS A 123 -6.57 -39.03 -5.91
CA HIS A 123 -7.58 -40.05 -6.24
C HIS A 123 -8.23 -39.70 -7.59
N PRO A 124 -7.92 -40.41 -8.70
CA PRO A 124 -8.59 -40.18 -9.96
C PRO A 124 -10.09 -40.45 -9.79
N LYS A 125 -10.93 -39.44 -10.05
CA LYS A 125 -12.37 -39.65 -10.19
C LYS A 125 -12.57 -40.72 -11.25
N LYS A 126 -13.16 -41.87 -10.90
CA LYS A 126 -13.74 -42.76 -11.90
C LYS A 126 -14.72 -41.91 -12.70
N THR A 127 -14.35 -41.59 -13.94
CA THR A 127 -15.25 -41.00 -14.91
C THR A 127 -16.34 -42.02 -15.18
N GLU A 128 -17.44 -41.93 -14.46
CA GLU A 128 -18.66 -42.60 -14.83
C GLU A 128 -19.22 -41.82 -16.04
N ASN A 129 -19.08 -42.42 -17.22
CA ASN A 129 -19.63 -41.89 -18.46
C ASN A 129 -21.16 -41.86 -18.34
N VAL A 130 -21.71 -40.69 -18.01
CA VAL A 130 -23.14 -40.43 -18.12
C VAL A 130 -23.44 -40.20 -19.60
N PRO A 131 -24.26 -41.05 -20.25
CA PRO A 131 -24.62 -40.86 -21.65
C PRO A 131 -25.37 -39.53 -21.81
N LEU A 132 -24.94 -38.72 -22.77
CA LEU A 132 -25.72 -37.57 -23.21
C LEU A 132 -27.01 -38.12 -23.84
N VAL A 133 -28.13 -37.85 -23.17
CA VAL A 133 -29.48 -38.16 -23.68
C VAL A 133 -29.71 -37.33 -24.95
N PRO A 134 -30.26 -37.93 -26.01
CA PRO A 134 -30.49 -37.27 -27.30
C PRO A 134 -31.49 -36.11 -27.24
#